data_AF-A0A3B3SN26-F1
#
_entry.id   AF-A0A3B3SN26-F1
#
_cell.length_a   1.000
_cell.length_b   1.000
_cell.length_c   1.000
_cell.angle_alpha   90.00
_cell.angle_beta   90.00
_cell.angle_gamma   90.00
#
_symmetry.space_group_name_H-M   'P 1'
#
loop_
_entity.id
_entity.type
_entity.pdbx_description
1 polymer ?
#
loop_
_entity_poly.entity_id
_entity_poly.type
_entity_poly.pdbx_seq_one_letter_code
_entity_poly.pdbx_strand_id
1 'polypeptide(L)'
;MCCGLTLAVVIFGLLRTQGVSSGSAPYGYKALAGEGFLLQCASPYQPVYLFDQSKRIENSVIWLKHKGHTNETIPGQDGTIAKQGNYLNFTVIEERHAGNYSCYNGSKMLSFILDVMPRNGTDCRVHGDSEVTLIVGRGGRIQCPGVHCYTKASKVNIRWYKENEYLTRAERGLDIEGTELKLYTVYVGDHAMFTCDVSHMDGMMWTVRRSVRVTVIQDERDILPRILYPYEDCTEETELGKAKNLTCKVQFPFERTFQPVIKWFVSYGGYGSEELLNSEIMGVQPSFGEHTTTQVALLHKVTERDLDATFTCFAQNSIGNVSTTMRLRRKLQVGELVLVIIGPVVALVFVTGVSVLVRAYWLEILLLYRMYLPFPDAIAVGKEYDAFVSYVSGSSSENEEADLTGELLGLHHFPQVLEQQWGYRLFLLERDLIPGGAYTEEVVKSIQRSRMIICLLSSLYLRSPCLFELETGLKILKDDPHFRIVLVWSGRPPRKLPALLLPHVVRRALRVLPAICHPTRDLSQSDSKFWKTLRMKMPQTRMCVSSCGEDV
;
A
#
# COMPACT_ATOMS: atom_id res chain seq x y z
N MET A 1 52.68 32.80 33.98
CA MET A 1 51.22 32.80 34.23
C MET A 1 50.97 33.46 35.59
N CYS A 2 50.99 34.79 35.66
CA CYS A 2 50.69 35.57 36.87
C CYS A 2 49.79 36.74 36.47
N CYS A 3 48.47 36.52 36.43
CA CYS A 3 47.50 37.61 36.18
C CYS A 3 46.13 37.39 36.84
N GLY A 4 46.02 36.53 37.86
CA GLY A 4 44.73 36.20 38.51
C GLY A 4 44.49 36.81 39.89
N LEU A 5 45.54 37.22 40.62
CA LEU A 5 45.42 37.63 42.04
C LEU A 5 45.15 39.13 42.27
N THR A 6 45.15 39.97 41.24
CA THR A 6 45.10 41.43 41.40
C THR A 6 43.69 42.01 41.40
N LEU A 7 42.68 41.35 40.83
CA LEU A 7 41.33 41.93 40.73
C LEU A 7 40.58 41.96 42.08
N ALA A 8 40.73 40.93 42.91
CA ALA A 8 40.01 40.83 44.20
C ALA A 8 40.52 41.83 45.24
N VAL A 9 41.83 42.10 45.27
CA VAL A 9 42.45 43.08 46.18
C VAL A 9 42.14 44.52 45.74
N VAL A 10 42.07 44.77 44.44
CA VAL A 10 41.71 46.10 43.90
C VAL A 10 40.24 46.44 44.16
N ILE A 11 39.33 45.45 44.09
CA ILE A 11 37.91 45.66 44.45
C ILE A 11 37.75 45.93 45.96
N PHE A 12 38.50 45.24 46.83
CA PHE A 12 38.50 45.53 48.27
C PHE A 12 39.13 46.90 48.60
N GLY A 13 40.13 47.33 47.85
CA GLY A 13 40.74 48.67 47.98
C GLY A 13 39.82 49.81 47.54
N LEU A 14 39.04 49.62 46.47
CA LEU A 14 38.08 50.60 45.95
C LEU A 14 36.77 50.63 46.76
N LEU A 15 36.35 49.53 47.37
CA LEU A 15 35.20 49.51 48.29
C LEU A 15 35.46 50.27 49.60
N ARG A 16 36.72 50.58 49.92
CA ARG A 16 37.09 51.42 51.08
C ARG A 16 37.05 52.92 50.77
N THR A 17 37.01 53.32 49.49
CA THR A 17 37.05 54.73 49.05
C THR A 17 35.69 55.29 48.61
N GLN A 18 34.68 54.45 48.42
CA GLN A 18 33.29 54.89 48.38
C GLN A 18 32.60 54.45 49.67
N GLY A 19 32.12 55.41 50.47
CA GLY A 19 31.40 55.15 51.71
C GLY A 19 30.14 54.32 51.47
N VAL A 20 30.29 53.00 51.41
CA VAL A 20 29.17 52.05 51.49
C VAL A 20 28.78 52.04 52.97
N SER A 21 27.57 52.53 53.26
CA SER A 21 27.01 52.57 54.60
C SER A 21 26.89 51.17 55.19
N SER A 22 27.88 50.79 56.00
CA SER A 22 27.79 49.69 56.96
C SER A 22 26.76 50.06 58.03
N GLY A 23 25.47 49.82 57.77
CA GLY A 23 24.41 50.32 58.63
C GLY A 23 23.12 49.50 58.72
N SER A 24 23.07 48.25 58.26
CA SER A 24 21.89 47.40 58.51
C SER A 24 22.22 46.30 59.51
N ALA A 25 21.36 46.15 60.53
CA ALA A 25 21.41 45.00 61.44
C ALA A 25 21.39 43.69 60.64
N PRO A 26 22.12 42.64 61.10
CA PRO A 26 22.17 41.38 60.40
C PRO A 26 20.82 40.65 60.42
N TYR A 27 20.51 39.93 59.35
CA TYR A 27 19.32 39.08 59.27
C TYR A 27 19.61 37.69 59.83
N GLY A 28 18.75 37.18 60.71
CA GLY A 28 18.93 35.86 61.33
C GLY A 28 18.23 34.76 60.54
N TYR A 29 18.94 33.66 60.29
CA TYR A 29 18.39 32.41 59.75
C TYR A 29 18.66 31.24 60.70
N LYS A 30 17.65 30.39 60.91
CA LYS A 30 17.76 29.15 61.71
C LYS A 30 17.49 27.94 60.82
N ALA A 31 18.32 26.91 60.93
CA ALA A 31 18.20 25.65 60.18
C ALA A 31 18.45 24.43 61.09
N LEU A 32 17.89 23.26 60.75
CA LEU A 32 18.22 21.98 61.41
C LEU A 32 19.25 21.25 60.57
N ALA A 33 20.25 20.67 61.22
CA ALA A 33 21.25 19.86 60.54
C ALA A 33 20.65 18.61 59.87
N GLY A 34 21.15 18.25 58.69
CA GLY A 34 20.81 17.05 57.94
C GLY A 34 19.90 17.25 56.71
N GLU A 35 19.56 18.49 56.35
CA GLU A 35 18.58 18.78 55.31
C GLU A 35 19.01 19.89 54.35
N GLY A 36 18.31 19.99 53.22
CA GLY A 36 18.54 21.08 52.26
C GLY A 36 18.15 22.43 52.84
N PHE A 37 18.98 23.46 52.62
CA PHE A 37 18.73 24.82 53.11
C PHE A 37 19.10 25.87 52.07
N LEU A 38 18.34 26.97 52.02
CA LEU A 38 18.50 28.04 51.03
C LEU A 38 18.74 29.39 51.72
N LEU A 39 19.93 29.96 51.55
CA LEU A 39 20.29 31.27 52.08
C LEU A 39 20.31 32.33 50.96
N GLN A 40 19.40 33.30 51.02
CA GLN A 40 19.24 34.31 49.97
C GLN A 40 20.03 35.59 50.25
N CYS A 41 20.66 36.16 49.21
CA CYS A 41 21.27 37.50 49.23
C CYS A 41 20.23 38.61 49.03
N ALA A 42 19.27 38.73 49.94
CA ALA A 42 18.28 39.80 49.97
C ALA A 42 17.69 39.94 51.38
N SER A 43 16.92 41.01 51.61
CA SER A 43 16.10 41.09 52.81
C SER A 43 15.02 40.00 52.78
N PRO A 44 14.87 39.17 53.82
CA PRO A 44 13.80 38.17 53.90
C PRO A 44 12.41 38.81 54.06
N TYR A 45 12.32 40.13 54.25
CA TYR A 45 11.07 40.83 54.57
C TYR A 45 10.40 41.54 53.39
N GLN A 46 11.03 41.57 52.21
CA GLN A 46 10.57 42.33 51.04
C GLN A 46 10.54 41.63 49.66
N PRO A 47 10.78 40.31 49.47
CA PRO A 47 10.73 39.78 48.12
C PRO A 47 9.32 39.38 47.69
N VAL A 48 8.90 39.92 46.54
CA VAL A 48 7.83 39.34 45.69
C VAL A 48 8.30 37.98 45.11
N TYR A 49 9.63 37.79 44.97
CA TYR A 49 10.27 36.56 44.49
C TYR A 49 11.38 36.06 45.42
N LEU A 50 11.32 34.79 45.83
CA LEU A 50 12.24 34.14 46.76
C LEU A 50 13.69 34.14 46.28
N PHE A 51 13.97 33.91 44.99
CA PHE A 51 15.33 33.95 44.46
C PHE A 51 15.32 34.25 42.95
N ASP A 52 16.43 34.79 42.44
CA ASP A 52 16.67 34.96 41.00
C ASP A 52 17.77 33.98 40.59
N GLN A 53 17.43 33.05 39.69
CA GLN A 53 18.33 31.98 39.23
C GLN A 53 19.16 32.37 37.99
N SER A 54 19.12 33.63 37.56
CA SER A 54 19.84 34.05 36.36
C SER A 54 21.36 33.94 36.53
N LYS A 55 22.01 33.24 35.59
CA LYS A 55 23.49 33.10 35.54
C LYS A 55 24.23 34.45 35.50
N ARG A 56 23.55 35.50 35.03
CA ARG A 56 24.09 36.87 35.00
C ARG A 56 24.29 37.44 36.39
N ILE A 57 23.38 37.13 37.32
CA ILE A 57 23.42 37.59 38.72
C ILE A 57 24.34 36.71 39.55
N GLU A 58 24.46 35.43 39.21
CA GLU A 58 25.41 34.52 39.84
C GLU A 58 26.85 35.06 39.80
N ASN A 59 27.28 35.67 38.70
CA ASN A 59 28.63 36.24 38.62
C ASN A 59 28.76 37.60 39.32
N SER A 60 27.67 38.31 39.62
CA SER A 60 27.72 39.63 40.26
C SER A 60 27.60 39.59 41.77
N VAL A 61 27.06 38.50 42.36
CA VAL A 61 26.90 38.38 43.81
C VAL A 61 28.15 37.77 44.44
N ILE A 62 28.77 38.47 45.39
CA ILE A 62 29.95 37.96 46.12
C ILE A 62 29.51 37.53 47.52
N TRP A 63 29.84 36.28 47.90
CA TRP A 63 29.54 35.72 49.21
C TRP A 63 30.80 35.59 50.07
N LEU A 64 30.70 36.00 51.32
CA LEU A 64 31.76 35.96 52.33
C LEU A 64 31.25 35.22 53.55
N LYS A 65 32.03 34.25 54.05
CA LYS A 65 31.84 33.66 55.38
C LYS A 65 32.88 34.24 56.33
N HIS A 66 32.43 34.78 57.45
CA HIS A 66 33.32 35.35 58.46
C HIS A 66 33.73 34.26 59.45
N LYS A 67 35.05 34.01 59.57
CA LYS A 67 35.64 33.13 60.59
C LYS A 67 36.57 33.96 61.47
N GLY A 68 36.07 34.45 62.60
CA GLY A 68 36.87 35.31 63.49
C GLY A 68 37.26 36.63 62.81
N HIS A 69 38.56 36.92 62.65
CA HIS A 69 39.08 38.13 61.99
C HIS A 69 39.35 37.96 60.48
N THR A 70 39.20 36.76 59.92
CA THR A 70 39.43 36.49 58.50
C THR A 70 38.12 36.28 57.75
N ASN A 71 38.04 36.86 56.55
CA ASN A 71 36.90 36.70 55.65
C ASN A 71 37.27 35.68 54.57
N GLU A 72 36.57 34.56 54.50
CA GLU A 72 36.75 33.56 53.45
C GLU A 72 35.69 33.76 52.36
N THR A 73 36.13 33.90 51.11
CA THR A 73 35.22 33.83 49.95
C THR A 73 34.77 32.40 49.74
N ILE A 74 33.46 32.19 49.62
CA ILE A 74 32.91 30.86 49.36
C ILE A 74 33.15 30.55 47.88
N PRO A 75 33.95 29.52 47.53
CA PRO A 75 34.15 29.14 46.13
C PRO A 75 32.82 28.68 45.51
N GLY A 76 32.66 28.88 44.21
CA GLY A 76 31.37 28.73 43.52
C GLY A 76 30.70 27.35 43.64
N GLN A 77 31.45 26.31 44.02
CA GLN A 77 30.91 24.98 44.26
C GLN A 77 31.88 24.20 45.17
N ASP A 78 31.41 23.81 46.36
CA ASP A 78 32.16 22.98 47.31
C ASP A 78 31.25 21.87 47.81
N GLY A 79 30.93 20.90 46.92
CA GLY A 79 30.18 19.63 47.13
C GLY A 79 28.81 19.70 47.86
N THR A 80 28.81 20.28 49.05
CA THR A 80 27.72 20.58 49.98
C THR A 80 27.10 21.97 49.82
N ILE A 81 27.85 22.95 49.29
CA ILE A 81 27.39 24.32 49.05
C ILE A 81 27.53 24.64 47.56
N ALA A 82 26.42 24.99 46.92
CA ALA A 82 26.37 25.45 45.54
C ALA A 82 25.87 26.90 45.49
N LYS A 83 26.63 27.76 44.82
CA LYS A 83 26.15 29.11 44.51
C LYS A 83 25.22 29.02 43.30
N GLN A 84 24.01 29.56 43.39
CA GLN A 84 23.02 29.53 42.32
C GLN A 84 22.35 30.90 42.26
N GLY A 85 22.56 31.66 41.18
CA GLY A 85 22.02 33.02 41.08
C GLY A 85 22.36 33.91 42.28
N ASN A 86 21.35 34.43 42.98
CA ASN A 86 21.52 35.28 44.18
C ASN A 86 21.43 34.54 45.54
N TYR A 87 21.55 33.22 45.58
CA TYR A 87 21.45 32.45 46.83
C TYR A 87 22.54 31.37 46.95
N LEU A 88 22.75 30.90 48.18
CA LEU A 88 23.52 29.71 48.49
C LEU A 88 22.57 28.55 48.72
N ASN A 89 22.77 27.48 47.96
CA ASN A 89 22.05 26.23 48.08
C ASN A 89 22.91 25.22 48.85
N PHE A 90 22.46 24.85 50.05
CA PHE A 90 23.06 23.80 50.86
C PHE A 90 22.31 22.51 50.56
N THR A 91 22.96 21.52 49.96
CA THR A 91 22.33 20.22 49.69
C THR A 91 22.03 19.47 50.99
N VAL A 92 22.97 19.54 51.93
CA VAL A 92 22.83 19.11 53.32
C VAL A 92 23.48 20.16 54.21
N ILE A 93 22.71 20.79 55.08
CA ILE A 93 23.21 21.73 56.06
C ILE A 93 23.72 20.99 57.30
N GLU A 94 24.86 21.43 57.83
CA GLU A 94 25.54 20.79 58.95
C GLU A 94 25.97 21.84 59.96
N GLU A 95 26.26 21.44 61.18
CA GLU A 95 26.63 22.36 62.27
C GLU A 95 27.85 23.23 61.91
N ARG A 96 28.81 22.69 61.15
CA ARG A 96 29.98 23.45 60.64
C ARG A 96 29.60 24.62 59.71
N HIS A 97 28.39 24.60 59.15
CA HIS A 97 27.88 25.66 58.28
C HIS A 97 27.34 26.85 59.09
N ALA A 98 27.16 26.75 60.41
CA ALA A 98 26.80 27.89 61.24
C ALA A 98 27.85 29.02 61.16
N GLY A 99 27.40 30.26 61.33
CA GLY A 99 28.26 31.44 61.39
C GLY A 99 27.70 32.68 60.71
N ASN A 100 28.55 33.70 60.56
CA ASN A 100 28.17 34.98 59.97
C ASN A 100 28.52 34.99 58.49
N TYR A 101 27.54 35.35 57.66
CA TYR A 101 27.65 35.43 56.22
C TYR A 101 27.40 36.86 55.77
N SER A 102 28.10 37.32 54.75
CA SER A 102 27.81 38.58 54.08
C SER A 102 27.71 38.37 52.59
N CYS A 103 26.81 39.08 51.94
CA CYS A 103 26.68 39.08 50.50
C CYS A 103 26.71 40.50 49.94
N TYR A 104 27.33 40.66 48.78
CA TYR A 104 27.36 41.91 48.03
C TYR A 104 26.60 41.73 46.71
N ASN A 105 25.52 42.50 46.53
CA ASN A 105 24.65 42.43 45.34
C ASN A 105 24.83 43.65 44.41
N GLY A 106 26.07 44.16 44.28
CA GLY A 106 26.41 45.32 43.43
C GLY A 106 26.01 46.70 43.95
N SER A 107 25.02 46.80 44.84
CA SER A 107 24.52 48.08 45.38
C SER A 107 24.63 48.20 46.90
N LYS A 108 24.45 47.09 47.63
CA LYS A 108 24.50 47.03 49.10
C LYS A 108 25.18 45.76 49.57
N MET A 109 25.82 45.85 50.72
CA MET A 109 26.32 44.70 51.47
C MET A 109 25.30 44.32 52.53
N LEU A 110 24.85 43.06 52.52
CA LEU A 110 23.91 42.53 53.49
C LEU A 110 24.61 41.50 54.36
N SER A 111 24.29 41.50 55.65
CA SER A 111 24.87 40.59 56.63
C SER A 111 23.81 39.66 57.19
N PHE A 112 24.19 38.40 57.41
CA PHE A 112 23.33 37.30 57.83
C PHE A 112 24.00 36.51 58.94
N ILE A 113 23.21 36.05 59.91
CA ILE A 113 23.65 35.11 60.96
C ILE A 113 22.92 33.81 60.70
N LEU A 114 23.65 32.73 60.45
CA LEU A 114 23.11 31.38 60.24
C LEU A 114 23.38 30.54 61.48
N ASP A 115 22.31 30.16 62.17
CA ASP A 115 22.33 29.24 63.31
C ASP A 115 21.85 27.85 62.86
N VAL A 116 22.68 26.83 63.07
CA VAL A 116 22.39 25.45 62.67
C VAL A 116 22.29 24.59 63.90
N MET A 117 21.07 24.12 64.18
CA MET A 117 20.78 23.34 65.37
C MET A 117 21.09 21.85 65.14
N PRO A 118 21.74 21.18 66.10
CA PRO A 118 21.98 19.75 66.03
C PRO A 118 20.68 18.96 66.09
N ARG A 119 20.63 17.87 65.32
CA ARG A 119 19.49 16.94 65.33
C ARG A 119 19.47 16.09 66.60
N ASN A 120 20.65 15.74 67.11
CA ASN A 120 20.82 15.03 68.38
C ASN A 120 20.86 16.05 69.53
N GLY A 121 19.85 16.02 70.40
CA GLY A 121 19.80 16.85 71.62
C GLY A 121 18.72 17.92 71.65
N THR A 122 17.88 18.03 70.61
CA THR A 122 16.66 18.86 70.61
C THR A 122 15.41 17.99 70.77
N ASP A 123 14.36 18.50 71.43
CA ASP A 123 13.07 17.80 71.62
C ASP A 123 12.22 17.72 70.31
N CYS A 124 12.88 17.92 69.16
CA CYS A 124 12.29 17.99 67.82
C CYS A 124 12.19 16.59 67.22
N ARG A 125 11.29 15.76 67.75
CA ARG A 125 11.09 14.37 67.27
C ARG A 125 10.19 14.25 66.04
N VAL A 126 9.34 15.24 65.76
CA VAL A 126 8.27 15.15 64.75
C VAL A 126 8.52 16.15 63.63
N HIS A 127 9.51 15.92 62.78
CA HIS A 127 9.98 16.90 61.80
C HIS A 127 8.94 17.34 60.73
N GLY A 128 7.93 16.52 60.43
CA GLY A 128 6.99 16.76 59.34
C GLY A 128 7.59 16.46 57.96
N ASP A 129 6.74 16.11 57.01
CA ASP A 129 7.17 15.59 55.71
C ASP A 129 7.59 16.70 54.75
N SER A 130 8.79 16.57 54.16
CA SER A 130 9.27 17.44 53.09
C SER A 130 8.72 17.06 51.72
N GLU A 131 7.93 15.99 51.63
CA GLU A 131 7.22 15.57 50.43
C GLU A 131 5.75 15.31 50.76
N VAL A 132 4.85 15.92 50.01
CA VAL A 132 3.40 15.80 50.22
C VAL A 132 2.75 15.39 48.91
N THR A 133 1.84 14.43 48.97
CA THR A 133 1.03 14.01 47.82
C THR A 133 -0.39 14.54 47.96
N LEU A 134 -0.85 15.30 46.98
CA LEU A 134 -2.19 15.88 46.93
C LEU A 134 -2.99 15.33 45.76
N ILE A 135 -4.31 15.33 45.87
CA ILE A 135 -5.22 14.82 44.83
C ILE A 135 -5.83 15.99 44.08
N VAL A 136 -5.72 15.97 42.74
CA VAL A 136 -6.31 16.99 41.86
C VAL A 136 -7.82 17.14 42.06
N GLY A 137 -8.33 18.37 42.00
CA GLY A 137 -9.76 18.68 42.13
C GLY A 137 -10.33 18.57 43.56
N ARG A 138 -9.56 18.01 44.50
CA ARG A 138 -9.89 18.00 45.94
C ARG A 138 -9.14 19.12 46.67
N GLY A 139 -9.54 19.37 47.91
CA GLY A 139 -8.79 20.25 48.81
C GLY A 139 -7.56 19.55 49.37
N GLY A 140 -6.50 20.31 49.63
CA GLY A 140 -5.23 19.82 50.15
C GLY A 140 -4.68 20.75 51.24
N ARG A 141 -3.79 20.22 52.08
CA ARG A 141 -3.08 21.01 53.09
C ARG A 141 -1.60 20.70 53.00
N ILE A 142 -0.78 21.75 53.06
CA ILE A 142 0.67 21.66 53.05
C ILE A 142 1.14 22.25 54.38
N GLN A 143 1.68 21.39 55.24
CA GLN A 143 2.22 21.79 56.53
C GLN A 143 3.67 22.24 56.36
N CYS A 144 4.04 23.39 56.93
CA CYS A 144 5.44 23.81 56.96
C CYS A 144 6.25 22.87 57.91
N PRO A 145 7.28 22.15 57.44
CA PRO A 145 8.02 21.18 58.24
C PRO A 145 8.79 21.84 59.39
N GLY A 146 8.90 21.16 60.53
CA GLY A 146 9.85 21.50 61.59
C GLY A 146 9.62 22.82 62.33
N VAL A 147 8.53 23.54 62.09
CA VAL A 147 8.29 24.87 62.69
C VAL A 147 8.21 24.82 64.23
N HIS A 148 7.55 23.79 64.76
CA HIS A 148 7.39 23.56 66.20
C HIS A 148 8.71 23.33 66.93
N CYS A 149 9.79 23.00 66.21
CA CYS A 149 11.12 22.81 66.78
C CYS A 149 11.79 24.12 67.18
N TYR A 150 11.32 25.25 66.64
CA TYR A 150 11.91 26.56 66.87
C TYR A 150 11.03 27.46 67.72
N THR A 151 9.71 27.34 67.59
CA THR A 151 8.77 28.26 68.24
C THR A 151 7.37 27.65 68.35
N LYS A 152 6.54 28.15 69.27
CA LYS A 152 5.13 27.78 69.37
C LYS A 152 4.36 28.44 68.22
N ALA A 153 3.62 27.64 67.44
CA ALA A 153 2.95 28.06 66.21
C ALA A 153 2.02 29.29 66.35
N SER A 154 1.49 29.57 67.55
CA SER A 154 0.53 30.65 67.82
C SER A 154 1.12 32.08 67.83
N LYS A 155 2.44 32.26 67.62
CA LYS A 155 3.12 33.58 67.64
C LYS A 155 3.99 33.85 66.40
N VAL A 156 3.66 33.22 65.27
CA VAL A 156 4.55 33.18 64.10
C VAL A 156 3.92 33.88 62.91
N ASN A 157 4.73 34.63 62.16
CA ASN A 157 4.34 35.15 60.85
C ASN A 157 4.95 34.27 59.75
N ILE A 158 4.10 33.63 58.95
CA ILE A 158 4.49 32.71 57.86
C ILE A 158 4.23 33.33 56.49
N ARG A 159 5.13 33.07 55.56
CA ARG A 159 4.99 33.41 54.14
C ARG A 159 5.18 32.16 53.30
N TRP A 160 4.32 31.95 52.32
CA TRP A 160 4.42 30.84 51.40
C TRP A 160 4.79 31.31 50.01
N TYR A 161 5.51 30.45 49.31
CA TYR A 161 5.97 30.68 47.96
C TYR A 161 5.80 29.42 47.13
N LYS A 162 5.41 29.58 45.86
CA LYS A 162 5.29 28.50 44.88
C LYS A 162 6.26 28.79 43.74
N GLU A 163 7.19 27.88 43.46
CA GLU A 163 8.21 28.06 42.42
C GLU A 163 8.93 29.42 42.48
N ASN A 164 9.16 29.90 43.70
CA ASN A 164 9.78 31.17 44.06
C ASN A 164 8.89 32.42 43.99
N GLU A 165 7.62 32.33 43.60
CA GLU A 165 6.69 33.46 43.63
C GLU A 165 5.93 33.50 44.95
N TYR A 166 5.80 34.70 45.54
CA TYR A 166 5.08 34.87 46.80
C TYR A 166 3.57 34.66 46.61
N LEU A 167 3.01 33.73 47.39
CA LEU A 167 1.58 33.48 47.39
C LEU A 167 0.86 34.56 48.20
N THR A 168 -0.04 35.29 47.54
CA THR A 168 -0.88 36.28 48.20
C THR A 168 -2.17 35.66 48.69
N ARG A 169 -2.64 36.05 49.90
CA ARG A 169 -3.95 35.61 50.43
C ARG A 169 -5.13 35.99 49.52
N ALA A 170 -4.94 36.90 48.57
CA ALA A 170 -5.94 37.35 47.61
C ALA A 170 -6.10 36.40 46.40
N GLU A 171 -5.22 35.41 46.22
CA GLU A 171 -5.36 34.39 45.18
C GLU A 171 -6.56 33.50 45.47
N ARG A 172 -7.52 33.46 44.55
CA ARG A 172 -8.73 32.65 44.68
C ARG A 172 -8.35 31.17 44.77
N GLY A 173 -8.67 30.53 45.90
CA GLY A 173 -8.52 29.09 46.06
C GLY A 173 -7.45 28.65 47.05
N LEU A 174 -6.84 29.56 47.81
CA LEU A 174 -5.95 29.22 48.92
C LEU A 174 -6.31 29.98 50.22
N ASP A 175 -5.90 29.42 51.35
CA ASP A 175 -5.95 30.06 52.67
C ASP A 175 -4.71 29.68 53.49
N ILE A 176 -4.31 30.55 54.41
CA ILE A 176 -3.16 30.31 55.30
C ILE A 176 -3.68 30.28 56.73
N GLU A 177 -3.76 29.07 57.27
CA GLU A 177 -4.25 28.77 58.61
C GLU A 177 -3.06 28.37 59.51
N GLY A 178 -2.58 29.29 60.36
CA GLY A 178 -1.45 29.03 61.24
C GLY A 178 -0.15 28.76 60.47
N THR A 179 0.33 27.51 60.50
CA THR A 179 1.53 27.04 59.76
C THR A 179 1.21 26.22 58.52
N GLU A 180 -0.08 26.06 58.20
CA GLU A 180 -0.58 25.28 57.06
C GLU A 180 -0.96 26.20 55.91
N LEU A 181 -0.60 25.81 54.69
CA LEU A 181 -1.19 26.33 53.45
C LEU A 181 -2.31 25.39 53.02
N LYS A 182 -3.54 25.89 53.03
CA LYS A 182 -4.72 25.17 52.59
C LYS A 182 -5.05 25.56 51.16
N LEU A 183 -5.11 24.57 50.28
CA LEU A 183 -5.60 24.72 48.92
C LEU A 183 -7.04 24.21 48.89
N TYR A 184 -7.99 25.06 48.52
CA TYR A 184 -9.40 24.65 48.41
C TYR A 184 -9.62 23.68 47.25
N THR A 185 -8.89 23.89 46.15
CA THR A 185 -8.87 23.03 44.97
C THR A 185 -7.43 22.90 44.49
N VAL A 186 -6.93 21.67 44.40
CA VAL A 186 -5.59 21.38 43.88
C VAL A 186 -5.64 21.22 42.36
N TYR A 187 -4.74 21.88 41.65
CA TYR A 187 -4.60 21.80 40.20
C TYR A 187 -3.34 21.06 39.80
N VAL A 188 -3.26 20.60 38.53
CA VAL A 188 -2.06 19.94 37.98
C VAL A 188 -0.82 20.83 38.10
N GLY A 189 -0.98 22.14 37.93
CA GLY A 189 0.10 23.12 38.09
C GLY A 189 0.55 23.32 39.53
N ASP A 190 -0.09 22.72 40.53
CA ASP A 190 0.40 22.70 41.92
C ASP A 190 1.42 21.57 42.16
N HIS A 191 1.73 20.76 41.15
CA HIS A 191 2.88 19.85 41.17
C HIS A 191 4.18 20.67 41.09
N ALA A 192 4.59 21.21 42.23
CA ALA A 192 5.63 22.22 42.33
C ALA A 192 6.39 22.14 43.66
N MET A 193 7.47 22.92 43.76
CA MET A 193 8.17 23.15 45.02
C MET A 193 7.52 24.32 45.77
N PHE A 194 6.99 24.05 46.96
CA PHE A 194 6.49 25.07 47.86
C PHE A 194 7.55 25.39 48.92
N THR A 195 7.71 26.67 49.27
CA THR A 195 8.65 27.10 50.30
C THR A 195 7.92 27.97 51.31
N CYS A 196 8.14 27.71 52.61
CA CYS A 196 7.61 28.52 53.70
C CYS A 196 8.74 29.23 54.45
N ASP A 197 8.54 30.53 54.67
CA ASP A 197 9.37 31.38 55.52
C ASP A 197 8.62 31.72 56.79
N VAL A 198 9.15 31.23 57.90
CA VAL A 198 8.59 31.38 59.24
C VAL A 198 9.45 32.35 60.03
N SER A 199 8.88 33.50 60.36
CA SER A 199 9.54 34.55 61.12
C SER A 199 9.08 34.58 62.58
N HIS A 200 10.03 34.60 63.52
CA HIS A 200 9.76 34.70 64.95
C HIS A 200 10.78 35.60 65.67
N MET A 201 10.34 36.23 66.75
CA MET A 201 11.19 37.06 67.61
C MET A 201 11.80 36.24 68.74
N ASP A 202 13.13 36.20 68.81
CA ASP A 202 13.89 35.59 69.90
C ASP A 202 15.24 36.32 70.02
N GLY A 203 15.24 37.42 70.78
CA GLY A 203 16.33 38.41 70.85
C GLY A 203 16.46 39.26 69.58
N MET A 204 16.53 38.62 68.41
CA MET A 204 16.44 39.21 67.08
C MET A 204 15.34 38.51 66.27
N MET A 205 14.99 39.09 65.12
CA MET A 205 14.08 38.42 64.17
C MET A 205 14.82 37.28 63.47
N TRP A 206 14.35 36.05 63.69
CA TRP A 206 14.85 34.84 63.05
C TRP A 206 13.89 34.36 61.97
N THR A 207 14.45 33.94 60.84
CA THR A 207 13.72 33.32 59.72
C THR A 207 14.09 31.85 59.60
N VAL A 208 13.09 30.99 59.65
CA VAL A 208 13.21 29.55 59.36
C VAL A 208 12.62 29.30 57.99
N ARG A 209 13.45 28.83 57.04
CA ARG A 209 13.04 28.56 55.66
C ARG A 209 12.98 27.07 55.41
N ARG A 210 11.87 26.57 54.88
CA ARG A 210 11.65 25.15 54.59
C ARG A 210 10.98 24.96 53.23
N SER A 211 11.39 23.92 52.53
CA SER A 211 10.84 23.56 51.22
C SER A 211 10.12 22.21 51.29
N VAL A 212 8.99 22.12 50.58
CA VAL A 212 8.13 20.94 50.50
C VAL A 212 7.88 20.63 49.03
N ARG A 213 8.21 19.40 48.61
CA ARG A 213 7.90 18.90 47.27
C ARG A 213 6.44 18.44 47.24
N VAL A 214 5.61 19.10 46.46
CA VAL A 214 4.22 18.69 46.27
C VAL A 214 4.09 17.86 45.00
N THR A 215 3.59 16.64 45.14
CA THR A 215 3.24 15.75 44.04
C THR A 215 1.73 15.72 43.90
N VAL A 216 1.21 16.13 42.75
CA VAL A 216 -0.22 16.07 42.45
C VAL A 216 -0.52 14.82 41.66
N ILE A 217 -1.40 13.98 42.22
CA ILE A 217 -1.86 12.74 41.61
C ILE A 217 -3.35 12.80 41.31
N GLN A 218 -3.84 11.87 40.50
CA GLN A 218 -5.27 11.66 40.37
C GLN A 218 -5.84 10.85 41.53
N ASP A 219 -7.16 10.95 41.66
CA ASP A 219 -7.91 10.16 42.62
C ASP A 219 -7.96 8.70 42.15
N GLU A 220 -7.58 7.79 43.03
CA GLU A 220 -7.73 6.35 42.79
C GLU A 220 -9.22 6.03 42.86
N ARG A 221 -9.76 5.54 41.75
CA ARG A 221 -11.16 5.13 41.65
C ARG A 221 -11.19 3.62 41.47
N ASP A 222 -12.13 2.97 42.15
CA ASP A 222 -12.37 1.52 42.07
C ASP A 222 -13.04 1.15 40.73
N ILE A 223 -12.31 1.35 39.63
CA ILE A 223 -12.78 1.15 38.27
C ILE A 223 -12.01 -0.03 37.66
N LEU A 224 -12.74 -0.90 36.98
CA LEU A 224 -12.18 -2.03 36.22
C LEU A 224 -11.44 -1.52 34.97
N PRO A 225 -10.45 -2.27 34.44
CA PRO A 225 -9.81 -1.90 33.18
C PRO A 225 -10.84 -1.95 32.04
N ARG A 226 -10.59 -1.18 30.98
CA ARG A 226 -11.44 -1.17 29.78
C ARG A 226 -10.66 -1.67 28.58
N ILE A 227 -11.11 -2.78 27.99
CA ILE A 227 -10.55 -3.27 26.72
C ILE A 227 -11.13 -2.41 25.59
N LEU A 228 -10.26 -1.68 24.89
CA LEU A 228 -10.61 -0.85 23.73
C LEU A 228 -10.57 -1.66 22.43
N TYR A 229 -9.70 -2.66 22.37
CA TYR A 229 -9.58 -3.59 21.26
C TYR A 229 -9.02 -4.93 21.79
N PRO A 230 -9.56 -6.10 21.41
CA PRO A 230 -10.70 -6.28 20.52
C PRO A 230 -12.00 -5.71 21.12
N TYR A 231 -12.92 -5.27 20.26
CA TYR A 231 -14.29 -4.94 20.66
C TYR A 231 -15.14 -6.22 20.76
N GLU A 232 -16.35 -6.13 21.32
CA GLU A 232 -17.25 -7.29 21.43
C GLU A 232 -17.54 -7.88 20.03
N ASP A 233 -17.51 -9.22 19.91
CA ASP A 233 -17.67 -9.96 18.65
C ASP A 233 -16.69 -9.58 17.52
N CYS A 234 -15.49 -9.09 17.88
CA CYS A 234 -14.45 -8.75 16.91
C CYS A 234 -14.04 -9.97 16.07
N THR A 235 -14.03 -9.80 14.74
CA THR A 235 -13.57 -10.83 13.80
C THR A 235 -12.49 -10.25 12.89
N GLU A 236 -11.34 -10.91 12.82
CA GLU A 236 -10.22 -10.49 11.97
C GLU A 236 -9.94 -11.46 10.82
N GLU A 237 -9.65 -10.90 9.64
CA GLU A 237 -9.25 -11.71 8.51
C GLU A 237 -7.77 -12.15 8.60
N THR A 238 -7.52 -13.40 8.19
CA THR A 238 -6.20 -14.00 8.21
C THR A 238 -5.99 -15.00 7.07
N GLU A 239 -4.74 -15.24 6.72
CA GLU A 239 -4.33 -16.20 5.69
C GLU A 239 -3.75 -17.45 6.37
N LEU A 240 -4.20 -18.63 5.93
CA LEU A 240 -3.70 -19.90 6.47
C LEU A 240 -2.19 -20.03 6.23
N GLY A 241 -1.49 -20.54 7.24
CA GLY A 241 -0.05 -20.79 7.17
C GLY A 241 0.85 -19.57 7.38
N LYS A 242 0.30 -18.35 7.46
CA LYS A 242 1.06 -17.13 7.77
C LYS A 242 1.03 -16.80 9.27
N ALA A 243 2.01 -16.03 9.71
CA ALA A 243 2.03 -15.47 11.05
C ALA A 243 1.00 -14.34 11.18
N LYS A 244 0.39 -14.19 12.36
CA LYS A 244 -0.61 -13.17 12.66
C LYS A 244 -0.37 -12.57 14.05
N ASN A 245 -0.42 -11.24 14.12
CA ASN A 245 -0.31 -10.51 15.38
C ASN A 245 -1.70 -10.26 15.96
N LEU A 246 -1.93 -10.72 17.19
CA LEU A 246 -3.14 -10.48 17.96
C LEU A 246 -2.90 -9.29 18.88
N THR A 247 -3.59 -8.18 18.64
CA THR A 247 -3.41 -6.94 19.41
C THR A 247 -4.46 -6.83 20.50
N CYS A 248 -4.06 -6.56 21.74
CA CYS A 248 -4.95 -6.15 22.81
C CYS A 248 -4.58 -4.75 23.30
N LYS A 249 -5.53 -3.83 23.22
CA LYS A 249 -5.40 -2.46 23.68
C LYS A 249 -6.32 -2.24 24.86
N VAL A 250 -5.74 -1.92 26.01
CA VAL A 250 -6.44 -1.78 27.28
C VAL A 250 -6.17 -0.42 27.89
N GLN A 251 -7.21 0.22 28.39
CA GLN A 251 -7.16 1.46 29.14
C GLN A 251 -7.31 1.13 30.62
N PHE A 252 -6.33 1.54 31.41
CA PHE A 252 -6.32 1.40 32.85
C PHE A 252 -6.59 2.75 33.52
N PRO A 253 -7.40 2.79 34.58
CA PRO A 253 -7.54 3.97 35.43
C PRO A 253 -6.25 4.24 36.21
N PHE A 254 -6.18 5.41 36.86
CA PHE A 254 -5.05 5.79 37.68
C PHE A 254 -4.93 4.89 38.91
N GLU A 255 -3.75 4.33 39.11
CA GLU A 255 -3.36 3.59 40.32
C GLU A 255 -1.94 4.03 40.74
N ARG A 256 -1.73 4.32 42.04
CA ARG A 256 -0.42 4.73 42.58
C ARG A 256 0.63 3.65 42.35
N THR A 257 0.25 2.39 42.54
CA THR A 257 1.09 1.21 42.27
C THR A 257 0.58 0.51 41.02
N PHE A 258 1.01 1.00 39.86
CA PHE A 258 0.56 0.48 38.57
C PHE A 258 1.20 -0.89 38.25
N GLN A 259 0.42 -1.98 38.39
CA GLN A 259 0.82 -3.35 38.05
C GLN A 259 -0.21 -4.01 37.13
N PRO A 260 -0.36 -3.55 35.87
CA PRO A 260 -1.33 -4.10 34.94
C PRO A 260 -0.92 -5.51 34.50
N VAL A 261 -1.89 -6.41 34.40
CA VAL A 261 -1.71 -7.73 33.79
C VAL A 261 -2.55 -7.79 32.54
N ILE A 262 -1.91 -8.00 31.39
CA ILE A 262 -2.60 -8.29 30.12
C ILE A 262 -2.09 -9.64 29.65
N LYS A 263 -3.02 -10.52 29.26
CA LYS A 263 -2.72 -11.88 28.80
C LYS A 263 -3.62 -12.25 27.64
N TRP A 264 -3.12 -13.14 26.79
CA TRP A 264 -3.88 -13.73 25.70
C TRP A 264 -4.14 -15.20 25.98
N PHE A 265 -5.41 -15.60 25.85
CA PHE A 265 -5.83 -17.00 25.96
C PHE A 265 -6.43 -17.48 24.64
N VAL A 266 -6.21 -18.74 24.30
CA VAL A 266 -6.86 -19.41 23.17
C VAL A 266 -7.72 -20.56 23.69
N SER A 267 -8.96 -20.66 23.19
CA SER A 267 -9.90 -21.73 23.53
C SER A 267 -10.32 -22.45 22.26
N TYR A 268 -9.99 -23.74 22.19
CA TYR A 268 -10.36 -24.63 21.09
C TYR A 268 -11.62 -25.43 21.50
N GLY A 269 -12.81 -24.88 21.18
CA GLY A 269 -14.09 -25.58 21.14
C GLY A 269 -14.32 -26.70 22.18
N GLY A 270 -14.17 -26.40 23.48
CA GLY A 270 -14.53 -27.31 24.58
C GLY A 270 -13.38 -27.87 25.43
N TYR A 271 -12.12 -27.66 25.02
CA TYR A 271 -10.96 -27.86 25.89
C TYR A 271 -10.56 -26.53 26.57
N GLY A 272 -9.92 -26.62 27.75
CA GLY A 272 -9.57 -25.46 28.58
C GLY A 272 -8.78 -24.38 27.83
N SER A 273 -8.78 -23.16 28.37
CA SER A 273 -8.05 -22.04 27.78
C SER A 273 -6.54 -22.16 28.00
N GLU A 274 -5.76 -22.12 26.93
CA GLU A 274 -4.30 -22.11 26.98
C GLU A 274 -3.77 -20.67 26.89
N GLU A 275 -2.78 -20.31 27.70
CA GLU A 275 -2.14 -18.99 27.67
C GLU A 275 -1.11 -18.90 26.53
N LEU A 276 -1.19 -17.86 25.71
CA LEU A 276 -0.22 -17.58 24.65
C LEU A 276 1.01 -16.89 25.24
N LEU A 277 2.08 -17.65 25.49
CA LEU A 277 3.32 -17.14 26.10
C LEU A 277 4.06 -16.06 25.27
N ASN A 278 3.84 -15.99 23.96
CA ASN A 278 4.57 -15.08 23.06
C ASN A 278 3.89 -13.70 23.00
N SER A 279 3.73 -13.04 24.15
CA SER A 279 3.14 -11.71 24.24
C SER A 279 4.18 -10.66 24.63
N GLU A 280 4.36 -9.64 23.81
CA GLU A 280 5.24 -8.50 24.10
C GLU A 280 4.41 -7.23 24.34
N ILE A 281 4.81 -6.42 25.33
CA ILE A 281 4.20 -5.11 25.59
C ILE A 281 4.86 -4.10 24.64
N MET A 282 4.10 -3.60 23.66
CA MET A 282 4.64 -2.70 22.63
C MET A 282 4.54 -1.21 22.99
N GLY A 283 3.77 -0.84 24.02
CA GLY A 283 3.72 0.57 24.44
C GLY A 283 2.77 0.86 25.60
N VAL A 284 3.24 1.75 26.48
CA VAL A 284 2.44 2.44 27.49
C VAL A 284 2.36 3.89 27.06
N GLN A 285 1.16 4.39 26.78
CA GLN A 285 0.91 5.81 26.58
C GLN A 285 0.39 6.38 27.91
N PRO A 286 1.24 7.06 28.70
CA PRO A 286 0.79 7.73 29.90
C PRO A 286 0.00 8.98 29.51
N SER A 287 -1.22 9.09 30.01
CA SER A 287 -1.94 10.36 30.09
C SER A 287 -2.07 10.77 31.55
N PHE A 288 -2.40 12.03 31.83
CA PHE A 288 -2.69 12.44 33.20
C PHE A 288 -3.96 11.71 33.65
N GLY A 289 -3.78 10.66 34.46
CA GLY A 289 -4.86 9.80 34.97
C GLY A 289 -4.94 8.43 34.34
N GLU A 290 -5.12 8.36 33.03
CA GLU A 290 -5.39 7.09 32.37
C GLU A 290 -4.15 6.57 31.65
N HIS A 291 -3.90 5.28 31.77
CA HIS A 291 -2.77 4.61 31.12
C HIS A 291 -3.31 3.68 30.05
N THR A 292 -2.97 3.95 28.79
CA THR A 292 -3.32 3.03 27.70
C THR A 292 -2.13 2.12 27.42
N THR A 293 -2.31 0.82 27.61
CA THR A 293 -1.28 -0.20 27.37
C THR A 293 -1.70 -1.09 26.22
N THR A 294 -0.78 -1.34 25.30
CA THR A 294 -1.01 -2.23 24.16
C THR A 294 -0.08 -3.43 24.24
N GLN A 295 -0.65 -4.63 24.23
CA GLN A 295 0.06 -5.89 24.19
C GLN A 295 -0.21 -6.59 22.87
N VAL A 296 0.82 -7.18 22.25
CA VAL A 296 0.68 -7.96 21.03
C VAL A 296 1.19 -9.37 21.26
N ALA A 297 0.36 -10.36 20.93
CA ALA A 297 0.75 -11.76 20.89
C ALA A 297 1.00 -12.21 19.45
N LEU A 298 2.12 -12.90 19.21
CA LEU A 298 2.48 -13.43 17.90
C LEU A 298 1.99 -14.87 17.75
N LEU A 299 1.05 -15.09 16.84
CA LEU A 299 0.66 -16.42 16.37
C LEU A 299 1.54 -16.79 15.17
N HIS A 300 2.53 -17.66 15.37
CA HIS A 300 3.56 -18.00 14.36
C HIS A 300 3.00 -18.56 13.05
N LYS A 301 1.97 -19.40 13.14
CA LYS A 301 1.34 -20.02 12.00
C LYS A 301 -0.13 -20.23 12.28
N VAL A 302 -0.98 -19.60 11.48
CA VAL A 302 -2.43 -19.79 11.55
C VAL A 302 -2.79 -21.16 10.95
N THR A 303 -3.41 -22.01 11.75
CA THR A 303 -3.92 -23.33 11.36
C THR A 303 -5.45 -23.32 11.20
N GLU A 304 -6.03 -24.37 10.65
CA GLU A 304 -7.50 -24.48 10.55
C GLU A 304 -8.18 -24.50 11.93
N ARG A 305 -7.54 -25.12 12.93
CA ARG A 305 -8.03 -25.15 14.31
C ARG A 305 -8.11 -23.75 14.91
N ASP A 306 -7.25 -22.83 14.49
CA ASP A 306 -7.23 -21.44 14.97
C ASP A 306 -8.36 -20.60 14.38
N LEU A 307 -8.98 -21.02 13.27
CA LEU A 307 -10.15 -20.33 12.70
C LEU A 307 -11.42 -20.61 13.50
N ASP A 308 -11.54 -21.82 14.05
CA ASP A 308 -12.65 -22.22 14.92
C ASP A 308 -12.38 -21.90 16.41
N ALA A 309 -11.16 -21.44 16.72
CA ALA A 309 -10.77 -21.06 18.06
C ALA A 309 -11.32 -19.68 18.46
N THR A 310 -11.50 -19.50 19.77
CA THR A 310 -11.83 -18.20 20.36
C THR A 310 -10.62 -17.66 21.10
N PHE A 311 -10.12 -16.50 20.67
CA PHE A 311 -9.01 -15.82 21.31
C PHE A 311 -9.55 -14.81 22.32
N THR A 312 -9.12 -14.87 23.56
CA THR A 312 -9.60 -14.00 24.65
C THR A 312 -8.47 -13.11 25.12
N CYS A 313 -8.65 -11.79 25.00
CA CYS A 313 -7.79 -10.86 25.72
C CYS A 313 -8.30 -10.74 27.15
N PHE A 314 -7.41 -10.98 28.10
CA PHE A 314 -7.65 -10.81 29.52
C PHE A 314 -6.86 -9.61 30.02
N ALA A 315 -7.51 -8.74 30.78
CA ALA A 315 -6.88 -7.62 31.44
C ALA A 315 -7.27 -7.57 32.91
N GLN A 316 -6.31 -7.30 33.79
CA GLN A 316 -6.51 -7.24 35.22
C GLN A 316 -5.73 -6.08 35.84
N ASN A 317 -6.39 -5.42 36.79
CA ASN A 317 -5.79 -4.42 37.68
C ASN A 317 -5.98 -4.83 39.15
N SER A 318 -5.67 -3.93 40.09
CA SER A 318 -5.83 -4.20 41.54
C SER A 318 -7.29 -4.40 41.96
N ILE A 319 -8.25 -3.85 41.21
CA ILE A 319 -9.69 -3.91 41.50
C ILE A 319 -10.32 -5.21 40.99
N GLY A 320 -9.96 -5.65 39.78
CA GLY A 320 -10.52 -6.86 39.20
C GLY A 320 -10.06 -7.13 37.78
N ASN A 321 -10.82 -7.96 37.07
CA ASN A 321 -10.48 -8.41 35.73
C ASN A 321 -11.63 -8.21 34.73
N VAL A 322 -11.26 -8.06 33.47
CA VAL A 322 -12.17 -8.02 32.33
C VAL A 322 -11.58 -8.86 31.20
N SER A 323 -12.46 -9.40 30.36
CA SER A 323 -12.03 -10.19 29.21
C SER A 323 -12.93 -9.97 28.00
N THR A 324 -12.33 -9.90 26.82
CA THR A 324 -13.06 -9.77 25.55
C THR A 324 -12.53 -10.80 24.55
N THR A 325 -13.44 -11.38 23.78
CA THR A 325 -13.13 -12.42 22.78
C THR A 325 -13.01 -11.86 21.37
N MET A 326 -12.13 -12.43 20.56
CA MET A 326 -12.06 -12.26 19.11
C MET A 326 -12.02 -13.61 18.38
N ARG A 327 -12.44 -13.61 17.11
CA ARG A 327 -12.36 -14.78 16.22
C ARG A 327 -11.57 -14.44 14.96
N LEU A 328 -10.98 -15.46 14.35
CA LEU A 328 -10.27 -15.33 13.09
C LEU A 328 -11.14 -15.85 11.94
N ARG A 329 -11.14 -15.14 10.81
CA ARG A 329 -11.83 -15.56 9.60
C ARG A 329 -10.84 -15.71 8.46
N ARG A 330 -11.02 -16.75 7.65
CA ARG A 330 -10.20 -16.96 6.46
C ARG A 330 -10.42 -15.84 5.45
N LYS A 331 -9.34 -15.18 5.05
CA LYS A 331 -9.33 -14.22 3.96
C LYS A 331 -9.50 -14.97 2.63
N LEU A 332 -10.54 -14.63 1.86
CA LEU A 332 -10.75 -15.19 0.53
C LEU A 332 -9.74 -14.57 -0.44
N GLN A 333 -8.84 -15.38 -1.01
CA GLN A 333 -7.94 -14.93 -2.07
C GLN A 333 -8.73 -14.85 -3.38
N VAL A 334 -9.24 -13.66 -3.69
CA VAL A 334 -10.03 -13.37 -4.90
C VAL A 334 -9.22 -13.61 -6.20
N GLY A 335 -7.89 -13.69 -6.11
CA GLY A 335 -7.00 -13.91 -7.27
C GLY A 335 -7.23 -15.24 -7.99
N GLU A 336 -7.56 -16.32 -7.27
CA GLU A 336 -7.84 -17.62 -7.91
C GLU A 336 -9.19 -17.61 -8.66
N LEU A 337 -10.21 -16.94 -8.10
CA LEU A 337 -11.52 -16.84 -8.75
C LEU A 337 -11.44 -16.04 -10.07
N VAL A 338 -10.57 -15.03 -10.12
CA VAL A 338 -10.36 -14.19 -11.31
C VAL A 338 -9.70 -14.98 -12.44
N LEU A 339 -8.73 -15.84 -12.16
CA LEU A 339 -8.11 -16.72 -13.17
C LEU A 339 -9.09 -17.74 -13.74
N VAL A 340 -9.97 -18.30 -12.89
CA VAL A 340 -10.99 -19.26 -13.29
C VAL A 340 -12.04 -18.65 -14.21
N ILE A 341 -12.32 -17.34 -14.09
CA ILE A 341 -13.32 -16.66 -14.93
C ILE A 341 -12.67 -16.09 -16.21
N ILE A 342 -11.47 -15.51 -16.13
CA ILE A 342 -10.82 -14.87 -17.28
C ILE A 342 -10.29 -15.91 -18.28
N GLY A 343 -9.74 -17.03 -17.80
CA GLY A 343 -9.21 -18.11 -18.63
C GLY A 343 -10.18 -18.61 -19.72
N PRO A 344 -11.41 -19.04 -19.37
CA PRO A 344 -12.37 -19.55 -20.35
C PRO A 344 -12.88 -18.48 -21.31
N VAL A 345 -13.00 -17.22 -20.87
CA VAL A 345 -13.45 -16.11 -21.75
C VAL A 345 -12.42 -15.83 -22.83
N VAL A 346 -11.13 -15.77 -22.48
CA VAL A 346 -10.04 -15.55 -23.45
C VAL A 346 -9.96 -16.72 -24.44
N ALA A 347 -10.06 -17.95 -23.96
CA ALA A 347 -10.07 -19.13 -24.82
C ALA A 347 -11.23 -19.11 -25.82
N LEU A 348 -12.43 -18.70 -25.37
CA LEU A 348 -13.61 -18.61 -26.23
C LEU A 348 -13.47 -17.53 -27.30
N VAL A 349 -12.91 -16.36 -26.97
CA VAL A 349 -12.61 -15.29 -27.94
C VAL A 349 -11.57 -15.74 -28.96
N PHE A 350 -10.55 -16.48 -28.53
CA PHE A 350 -9.52 -17.01 -29.43
C PHE A 350 -10.10 -18.05 -30.41
N VAL A 351 -10.87 -19.02 -29.91
CA VAL A 351 -11.48 -20.08 -30.74
C VAL A 351 -12.46 -19.50 -31.75
N THR A 352 -13.27 -18.53 -31.34
CA THR A 352 -14.21 -17.85 -32.24
C THR A 352 -13.48 -17.04 -33.30
N GLY A 353 -12.43 -16.30 -32.93
CA GLY A 353 -11.57 -15.56 -33.87
C GLY A 353 -10.94 -16.46 -34.94
N VAL A 354 -10.31 -17.56 -34.53
CA VAL A 354 -9.69 -18.53 -35.45
C VAL A 354 -10.75 -19.14 -36.39
N SER A 355 -11.93 -19.49 -35.86
CA SER A 355 -13.01 -20.06 -36.67
C SER A 355 -13.50 -19.11 -37.77
N VAL A 356 -13.59 -17.81 -37.46
CA VAL A 356 -13.97 -16.77 -38.44
C VAL A 356 -12.90 -16.63 -39.52
N LEU A 357 -11.62 -16.60 -39.15
CA LEU A 357 -10.51 -16.52 -40.09
C LEU A 357 -10.48 -17.74 -41.04
N VAL A 358 -10.62 -18.96 -40.49
CA VAL A 358 -10.65 -20.19 -41.31
C VAL A 358 -11.81 -20.16 -42.30
N ARG A 359 -12.99 -19.67 -41.90
CA ARG A 359 -14.14 -19.56 -42.81
C ARG A 359 -13.93 -18.50 -43.89
N ALA A 360 -13.36 -17.35 -43.55
CA ALA A 360 -13.11 -16.27 -44.50
C ALA A 360 -12.11 -16.70 -45.59
N TYR A 361 -11.08 -17.44 -45.22
CA TYR A 361 -9.99 -17.86 -46.11
C TYR A 361 -10.09 -19.32 -46.58
N TRP A 362 -11.23 -19.97 -46.41
CA TRP A 362 -11.41 -21.41 -46.70
C TRP A 362 -10.95 -21.83 -48.10
N LEU A 363 -11.28 -21.03 -49.14
CA LEU A 363 -10.88 -21.32 -50.52
C LEU A 363 -9.37 -21.18 -50.73
N GLU A 364 -8.72 -20.24 -50.05
CA GLU A 364 -7.28 -20.00 -50.17
C GLU A 364 -6.49 -21.05 -49.41
N ILE A 365 -6.95 -21.44 -48.22
CA ILE A 365 -6.40 -22.55 -47.44
C ILE A 365 -6.49 -23.86 -48.23
N LEU A 366 -7.62 -24.14 -48.90
CA LEU A 366 -7.78 -25.33 -49.74
C LEU A 366 -6.88 -25.33 -50.97
N LEU A 367 -6.70 -24.17 -51.63
CA LEU A 367 -5.80 -24.04 -52.78
C LEU A 367 -4.33 -24.22 -52.37
N LEU A 368 -3.91 -23.64 -51.23
CA LEU A 368 -2.59 -23.85 -50.66
C LEU A 368 -2.37 -25.31 -50.28
N TYR A 369 -3.34 -25.95 -49.62
CA TYR A 369 -3.27 -27.37 -49.29
C TYR A 369 -3.07 -28.24 -50.54
N ARG A 370 -3.82 -27.99 -51.62
CA ARG A 370 -3.70 -28.72 -52.89
C ARG A 370 -2.37 -28.47 -53.62
N MET A 371 -1.75 -27.31 -53.42
CA MET A 371 -0.44 -26.97 -54.00
C MET A 371 0.71 -27.65 -53.25
N TYR A 372 0.65 -27.70 -51.92
CA TYR A 372 1.72 -28.27 -51.08
C TYR A 372 1.63 -29.79 -50.92
N LEU A 373 0.45 -30.39 -51.09
CA LEU A 373 0.23 -31.84 -51.07
C LEU A 373 -0.29 -32.33 -52.44
N PRO A 374 0.58 -32.44 -53.45
CA PRO A 374 0.23 -33.07 -54.71
C PRO A 374 0.06 -34.57 -54.50
N PHE A 375 -1.17 -35.03 -54.34
CA PHE A 375 -1.48 -36.45 -54.51
C PHE A 375 -1.22 -36.80 -55.99
N PRO A 376 -0.38 -37.80 -56.29
CA PRO A 376 -0.21 -38.26 -57.66
C PRO A 376 -1.56 -38.81 -58.14
N ASP A 377 -2.24 -38.07 -59.02
CA ASP A 377 -3.37 -38.61 -59.76
C ASP A 377 -2.83 -39.79 -60.57
N ALA A 378 -3.07 -40.99 -60.07
CA ALA A 378 -2.65 -42.22 -60.71
C ALA A 378 -3.29 -42.28 -62.10
N ILE A 379 -2.43 -42.40 -63.12
CA ILE A 379 -2.75 -42.79 -64.51
C ILE A 379 -3.29 -41.64 -65.38
N ALA A 380 -2.38 -40.78 -65.85
CA ALA A 380 -2.54 -40.00 -67.09
C ALA A 380 -1.62 -40.54 -68.20
N VAL A 381 -1.50 -41.86 -68.32
CA VAL A 381 -0.75 -42.50 -69.42
C VAL A 381 -1.65 -42.49 -70.65
N GLY A 382 -1.26 -41.73 -71.69
CA GLY A 382 -1.95 -41.68 -72.99
C GLY A 382 -2.88 -40.48 -73.24
N LYS A 383 -3.04 -39.56 -72.27
CA LYS A 383 -3.80 -38.31 -72.46
C LYS A 383 -2.85 -37.14 -72.79
N GLU A 384 -3.06 -36.47 -73.90
CA GLU A 384 -2.20 -35.41 -74.43
C GLU A 384 -2.62 -34.02 -73.93
N TYR A 385 -3.91 -33.83 -73.68
CA TYR A 385 -4.50 -32.55 -73.30
C TYR A 385 -5.14 -32.60 -71.90
N ASP A 386 -5.08 -31.47 -71.19
CA ASP A 386 -5.65 -31.33 -69.85
C ASP A 386 -7.14 -31.06 -69.91
N ALA A 387 -7.61 -30.31 -70.91
CA ALA A 387 -9.03 -30.09 -71.16
C ALA A 387 -9.34 -29.86 -72.65
N PHE A 388 -10.44 -30.44 -73.14
CA PHE A 388 -11.08 -30.11 -74.41
C PHE A 388 -12.07 -28.97 -74.16
N VAL A 389 -11.99 -27.87 -74.90
CA VAL A 389 -12.92 -26.74 -74.74
C VAL A 389 -13.90 -26.73 -75.91
N SER A 390 -15.18 -26.93 -75.60
CA SER A 390 -16.28 -26.91 -76.54
C SER A 390 -17.03 -25.60 -76.44
N TYR A 391 -17.09 -24.84 -77.54
CA TYR A 391 -17.76 -23.54 -77.65
C TYR A 391 -18.38 -23.37 -79.03
N VAL A 392 -19.35 -22.47 -79.13
CA VAL A 392 -20.00 -22.13 -80.41
C VAL A 392 -19.16 -21.07 -81.11
N SER A 393 -18.75 -21.36 -82.35
CA SER A 393 -18.17 -20.39 -83.29
C SER A 393 -19.29 -19.60 -83.97
N GLY A 394 -19.24 -18.27 -83.94
CA GLY A 394 -20.31 -17.41 -84.45
C GLY A 394 -20.41 -17.44 -85.98
N SER A 395 -21.36 -18.20 -86.53
CA SER A 395 -21.76 -18.04 -87.94
C SER A 395 -22.83 -16.95 -88.08
N SER A 396 -22.43 -15.75 -88.51
CA SER A 396 -23.22 -14.68 -89.15
C SER A 396 -24.76 -14.74 -89.00
N SER A 397 -25.28 -14.43 -87.82
CA SER A 397 -26.69 -14.04 -87.67
C SER A 397 -26.80 -12.90 -86.65
N GLU A 398 -27.36 -11.79 -87.12
CA GLU A 398 -27.56 -10.52 -86.42
C GLU A 398 -28.42 -10.67 -85.16
N ASN A 399 -27.79 -10.92 -84.01
CA ASN A 399 -28.33 -10.58 -82.69
C ASN A 399 -27.14 -10.42 -81.72
N GLU A 400 -26.83 -9.16 -81.43
CA GLU A 400 -25.59 -8.72 -80.80
C GLU A 400 -25.68 -8.70 -79.26
N GLU A 401 -24.51 -8.72 -78.63
CA GLU A 401 -24.17 -8.54 -77.20
C GLU A 401 -24.05 -9.78 -76.29
N ALA A 402 -24.94 -10.78 -76.33
CA ALA A 402 -24.78 -11.98 -75.47
C ALA A 402 -23.98 -13.12 -76.12
N ASP A 403 -23.95 -13.19 -77.45
CA ASP A 403 -23.36 -14.30 -78.22
C ASP A 403 -21.87 -14.11 -78.51
N LEU A 404 -21.38 -12.86 -78.62
CA LEU A 404 -19.95 -12.54 -78.75
C LEU A 404 -19.14 -12.94 -77.52
N THR A 405 -19.80 -13.10 -76.36
CA THR A 405 -19.12 -13.42 -75.10
C THR A 405 -18.63 -14.87 -75.09
N GLY A 406 -19.36 -15.83 -75.69
CA GLY A 406 -18.99 -17.25 -75.65
C GLY A 406 -17.72 -17.57 -76.45
N GLU A 407 -17.62 -16.99 -77.64
CA GLU A 407 -16.48 -17.16 -78.55
C GLU A 407 -15.24 -16.42 -78.04
N LEU A 408 -15.38 -15.14 -77.62
CA LEU A 408 -14.28 -14.37 -77.04
C LEU A 408 -13.75 -15.00 -75.73
N LEU A 409 -14.66 -15.54 -74.90
CA LEU A 409 -14.27 -16.27 -73.69
C LEU A 409 -13.52 -17.57 -74.04
N GLY A 410 -14.06 -18.39 -74.94
CA GLY A 410 -13.48 -19.69 -75.31
C GLY A 410 -12.15 -19.58 -76.04
N LEU A 411 -12.04 -18.65 -77.00
CA LEU A 411 -10.90 -18.52 -77.90
C LEU A 411 -9.76 -17.66 -77.33
N HIS A 412 -10.06 -16.60 -76.57
CA HIS A 412 -9.04 -15.69 -76.03
C HIS A 412 -8.85 -15.77 -74.52
N HIS A 413 -9.93 -15.73 -73.74
CA HIS A 413 -9.82 -15.61 -72.27
C HIS A 413 -9.44 -16.94 -71.58
N PHE A 414 -9.98 -18.07 -72.05
CA PHE A 414 -9.66 -19.38 -71.49
C PHE A 414 -8.19 -19.77 -71.72
N PRO A 415 -7.62 -19.62 -72.93
CA PRO A 415 -6.19 -19.85 -73.15
C PRO A 415 -5.30 -18.90 -72.34
N GLN A 416 -5.65 -17.62 -72.24
CA GLN A 416 -4.88 -16.63 -71.48
C GLN A 416 -4.81 -16.94 -69.98
N VAL A 417 -5.87 -17.46 -69.36
CA VAL A 417 -5.85 -17.81 -67.92
C VAL A 417 -5.34 -19.22 -67.70
N LEU A 418 -5.84 -20.20 -68.45
CA LEU A 418 -5.53 -21.61 -68.18
C LEU A 418 -4.16 -22.04 -68.74
N GLU A 419 -3.79 -21.62 -69.96
CA GLU A 419 -2.50 -21.98 -70.56
C GLU A 419 -1.39 -21.04 -70.06
N GLN A 420 -1.58 -19.71 -70.16
CA GLN A 420 -0.51 -18.75 -69.87
C GLN A 420 -0.28 -18.47 -68.37
N GLN A 421 -1.34 -18.43 -67.54
CA GLN A 421 -1.18 -18.18 -66.09
C GLN A 421 -1.07 -19.47 -65.27
N TRP A 422 -1.78 -20.54 -65.65
CA TRP A 422 -1.84 -21.79 -64.87
C TRP A 422 -1.12 -22.98 -65.53
N GLY A 423 -0.60 -22.87 -66.76
CA GLY A 423 0.23 -23.89 -67.39
C GLY A 423 -0.49 -25.16 -67.86
N TYR A 424 -1.81 -25.12 -68.06
CA TYR A 424 -2.57 -26.23 -68.63
C TYR A 424 -2.40 -26.32 -70.15
N ARG A 425 -2.58 -27.51 -70.72
CA ARG A 425 -2.65 -27.71 -72.18
C ARG A 425 -4.10 -27.90 -72.62
N LEU A 426 -4.68 -26.95 -73.35
CA LEU A 426 -6.04 -27.05 -73.86
C LEU A 426 -6.06 -27.58 -75.30
N PHE A 427 -7.12 -28.31 -75.65
CA PHE A 427 -7.46 -28.62 -77.05
C PHE A 427 -8.64 -27.73 -77.47
N LEU A 428 -8.42 -26.89 -78.48
CA LEU A 428 -9.43 -26.05 -79.11
C LEU A 428 -9.71 -26.56 -80.52
N LEU A 429 -10.98 -26.79 -80.85
CA LEU A 429 -11.38 -27.36 -82.13
C LEU A 429 -10.91 -26.52 -83.34
N GLU A 430 -10.92 -25.20 -83.23
CA GLU A 430 -10.53 -24.28 -84.33
C GLU A 430 -9.00 -24.18 -84.51
N ARG A 431 -8.21 -24.45 -83.46
CA ARG A 431 -6.75 -24.29 -83.45
C ARG A 431 -6.02 -25.61 -83.69
N ASP A 432 -6.48 -26.68 -83.03
CA ASP A 432 -5.68 -27.89 -82.82
C ASP A 432 -6.19 -29.10 -83.64
N LEU A 433 -7.28 -28.95 -84.40
CA LEU A 433 -7.82 -30.00 -85.27
C LEU A 433 -7.07 -30.08 -86.61
N ILE A 434 -6.52 -31.26 -86.93
CA ILE A 434 -5.74 -31.48 -88.16
C ILE A 434 -6.69 -31.65 -89.36
N PRO A 435 -6.58 -30.86 -90.44
CA PRO A 435 -7.43 -31.01 -91.62
C PRO A 435 -7.08 -32.29 -92.40
N GLY A 436 -8.06 -33.16 -92.68
CA GLY A 436 -7.88 -34.35 -93.54
C GLY A 436 -8.66 -35.61 -93.14
N GLY A 437 -9.22 -35.68 -91.93
CA GLY A 437 -10.07 -36.79 -91.46
C GLY A 437 -11.56 -36.48 -91.45
N ALA A 438 -12.40 -37.49 -91.18
CA ALA A 438 -13.83 -37.28 -90.93
C ALA A 438 -14.01 -36.52 -89.60
N TYR A 439 -14.70 -35.38 -89.64
CA TYR A 439 -14.89 -34.48 -88.50
C TYR A 439 -15.35 -35.20 -87.21
N THR A 440 -16.30 -36.12 -87.33
CA THR A 440 -16.87 -36.85 -86.19
C THR A 440 -15.88 -37.82 -85.53
N GLU A 441 -14.98 -38.44 -86.28
CA GLU A 441 -14.00 -39.39 -85.74
C GLU A 441 -12.87 -38.66 -85.01
N GLU A 442 -12.41 -37.54 -85.57
CA GLU A 442 -11.30 -36.79 -84.99
C GLU A 442 -11.71 -36.05 -83.71
N VAL A 443 -12.95 -35.52 -83.66
CA VAL A 443 -13.51 -34.95 -82.42
C VAL A 443 -13.59 -35.99 -81.30
N VAL A 444 -14.08 -37.20 -81.60
CA VAL A 444 -14.16 -38.29 -80.61
C VAL A 444 -12.76 -38.63 -80.08
N LYS A 445 -11.77 -38.72 -80.97
CA LYS A 445 -10.38 -39.04 -80.62
C LYS A 445 -9.73 -37.94 -79.77
N SER A 446 -9.98 -36.66 -80.08
CA SER A 446 -9.47 -35.52 -79.32
C SER A 446 -10.08 -35.41 -77.93
N ILE A 447 -11.38 -35.74 -77.79
CA ILE A 447 -12.02 -35.80 -76.46
C ILE A 447 -11.46 -36.97 -75.64
N GLN A 448 -11.23 -38.14 -76.25
CA GLN A 448 -10.58 -39.29 -75.58
C GLN A 448 -9.15 -39.01 -75.13
N ARG A 449 -8.40 -38.20 -75.89
CA ARG A 449 -7.04 -37.74 -75.54
C ARG A 449 -7.02 -36.66 -74.45
N SER A 450 -8.17 -36.15 -74.03
CA SER A 450 -8.30 -35.10 -73.03
C SER A 450 -8.69 -35.65 -71.65
N ARG A 451 -8.20 -35.03 -70.57
CA ARG A 451 -8.58 -35.44 -69.19
C ARG A 451 -9.98 -34.97 -68.79
N MET A 452 -10.43 -33.86 -69.36
CA MET A 452 -11.77 -33.32 -69.13
C MET A 452 -12.30 -32.62 -70.38
N ILE A 453 -13.61 -32.36 -70.40
CA ILE A 453 -14.24 -31.45 -71.35
C ILE A 453 -14.92 -30.28 -70.61
N ILE A 454 -14.70 -29.07 -71.12
CA ILE A 454 -15.32 -27.83 -70.66
C ILE A 454 -16.29 -27.39 -71.74
N CYS A 455 -17.59 -27.40 -71.43
CA CYS A 455 -18.63 -26.95 -72.35
C CYS A 455 -19.09 -25.55 -71.97
N LEU A 456 -18.85 -24.57 -72.84
CA LEU A 456 -19.35 -23.21 -72.71
C LEU A 456 -20.80 -23.18 -73.22
N LEU A 457 -21.74 -23.35 -72.29
CA LEU A 457 -23.17 -23.40 -72.58
C LEU A 457 -23.74 -22.01 -72.84
N SER A 458 -24.35 -21.86 -74.02
CA SER A 458 -25.24 -20.77 -74.41
C SER A 458 -26.55 -21.35 -74.97
N SER A 459 -27.54 -20.50 -75.24
CA SER A 459 -28.78 -20.91 -75.91
C SER A 459 -28.52 -21.50 -77.31
N LEU A 460 -27.48 -21.03 -78.00
CA LEU A 460 -27.06 -21.52 -79.32
C LEU A 460 -26.30 -22.84 -79.24
N TYR A 461 -25.56 -23.10 -78.16
CA TYR A 461 -24.79 -24.34 -77.97
C TYR A 461 -25.67 -25.59 -78.05
N LEU A 462 -26.91 -25.51 -77.55
CA LEU A 462 -27.86 -26.62 -77.57
C LEU A 462 -28.49 -26.86 -78.96
N ARG A 463 -28.23 -25.98 -79.93
CA ARG A 463 -28.72 -26.05 -81.32
C ARG A 463 -27.59 -26.20 -82.34
N SER A 464 -26.34 -26.13 -81.89
CA SER A 464 -25.14 -26.20 -82.73
C SER A 464 -24.59 -27.64 -82.80
N PRO A 465 -23.66 -27.93 -83.73
CA PRO A 465 -22.93 -29.20 -83.75
C PRO A 465 -22.19 -29.52 -82.43
N CYS A 466 -21.94 -28.52 -81.57
CA CYS A 466 -21.32 -28.73 -80.25
C CYS A 466 -22.14 -29.62 -79.31
N LEU A 467 -23.44 -29.80 -79.57
CA LEU A 467 -24.25 -30.78 -78.85
C LEU A 467 -23.70 -32.20 -79.01
N PHE A 468 -23.17 -32.55 -80.18
CA PHE A 468 -22.53 -33.83 -80.44
C PHE A 468 -21.24 -34.01 -79.63
N GLU A 469 -20.46 -32.94 -79.43
CA GLU A 469 -19.27 -32.95 -78.59
C GLU A 469 -19.62 -33.24 -77.13
N LEU A 470 -20.69 -32.61 -76.62
CA LEU A 470 -21.21 -32.87 -75.27
C LEU A 470 -21.72 -34.30 -75.13
N GLU A 471 -22.46 -34.84 -76.11
CA GLU A 471 -22.91 -36.23 -76.09
C GLU A 471 -21.75 -37.23 -76.09
N THR A 472 -20.73 -36.95 -76.89
CA THR A 472 -19.51 -37.76 -76.95
C THR A 472 -18.78 -37.74 -75.61
N GLY A 473 -18.63 -36.55 -75.00
CA GLY A 473 -18.07 -36.42 -73.66
C GLY A 473 -18.87 -37.18 -72.60
N LEU A 474 -20.21 -37.18 -72.69
CA LEU A 474 -21.07 -37.94 -71.78
C LEU A 474 -20.93 -39.46 -71.93
N LYS A 475 -20.72 -39.93 -73.15
CA LYS A 475 -20.43 -41.35 -73.41
C LYS A 475 -19.09 -41.74 -72.79
N ILE A 476 -18.05 -40.93 -73.00
CA ILE A 476 -16.72 -41.15 -72.42
C ILE A 476 -16.76 -41.07 -70.89
N LEU A 477 -17.51 -40.14 -70.29
CA LEU A 477 -17.70 -40.05 -68.84
C LEU A 477 -18.30 -41.33 -68.23
N LYS A 478 -19.16 -42.02 -69.00
CA LYS A 478 -19.75 -43.28 -68.56
C LYS A 478 -18.74 -44.43 -68.60
N ASP A 479 -17.82 -44.39 -69.56
CA ASP A 479 -16.86 -45.46 -69.84
C ASP A 479 -15.53 -45.27 -69.07
N ASP A 480 -15.10 -44.02 -68.81
CA ASP A 480 -13.90 -43.66 -68.05
C ASP A 480 -14.26 -42.88 -66.76
N PRO A 481 -14.04 -43.47 -65.57
CA PRO A 481 -14.34 -42.81 -64.29
C PRO A 481 -13.42 -41.62 -63.98
N HIS A 482 -12.30 -41.47 -64.69
CA HIS A 482 -11.36 -40.35 -64.51
C HIS A 482 -11.63 -39.19 -65.47
N PHE A 483 -12.49 -39.37 -66.47
CA PHE A 483 -12.89 -38.28 -67.35
C PHE A 483 -13.88 -37.36 -66.62
N ARG A 484 -13.73 -36.04 -66.76
CA ARG A 484 -14.58 -35.06 -66.06
C ARG A 484 -15.26 -34.12 -67.05
N ILE A 485 -16.49 -33.72 -66.73
CA ILE A 485 -17.23 -32.72 -67.51
C ILE A 485 -17.53 -31.52 -66.63
N VAL A 486 -17.17 -30.33 -67.10
CA VAL A 486 -17.53 -29.06 -66.46
C VAL A 486 -18.37 -28.23 -67.40
N LEU A 487 -19.53 -27.81 -66.92
CA LEU A 487 -20.45 -26.96 -67.66
C LEU A 487 -20.27 -25.51 -67.20
N VAL A 488 -20.04 -24.60 -68.13
CA VAL A 488 -19.88 -23.18 -67.84
C VAL A 488 -20.97 -22.42 -68.58
N TRP A 489 -21.89 -21.78 -67.85
CA TRP A 489 -22.94 -20.96 -68.45
C TRP A 489 -22.43 -19.55 -68.68
N SER A 490 -22.51 -19.09 -69.93
CA SER A 490 -22.37 -17.67 -70.25
C SER A 490 -23.68 -16.97 -69.88
N GLY A 491 -23.67 -16.21 -68.77
CA GLY A 491 -24.87 -15.51 -68.28
C GLY A 491 -25.78 -16.34 -67.35
N ARG A 492 -27.05 -15.92 -67.20
CA ARG A 492 -28.02 -16.60 -66.31
C ARG A 492 -28.57 -17.86 -67.00
N PRO A 493 -28.57 -19.03 -66.35
CA PRO A 493 -29.14 -20.24 -66.94
C PRO A 493 -30.64 -20.05 -67.19
N PRO A 494 -31.18 -20.55 -68.32
CA PRO A 494 -32.60 -20.43 -68.62
C PRO A 494 -33.44 -21.20 -67.59
N ARG A 495 -34.44 -20.52 -66.98
CA ARG A 495 -35.33 -21.10 -65.95
C ARG A 495 -36.14 -22.30 -66.44
N LYS A 496 -36.31 -22.48 -67.76
CA LYS A 496 -36.90 -23.65 -68.39
C LYS A 496 -36.07 -24.03 -69.61
N LEU A 497 -35.49 -25.24 -69.61
CA LEU A 497 -34.86 -25.77 -70.82
C LEU A 497 -35.93 -26.12 -71.87
N PRO A 498 -35.71 -25.85 -73.16
CA PRO A 498 -36.63 -26.29 -74.21
C PRO A 498 -36.74 -27.81 -74.20
N ALA A 499 -37.90 -28.33 -73.77
CA ALA A 499 -38.08 -29.74 -73.44
C ALA A 499 -38.29 -30.67 -74.67
N LEU A 500 -38.18 -30.16 -75.90
CA LEU A 500 -38.61 -30.89 -77.09
C LEU A 500 -37.50 -31.23 -78.11
N LEU A 501 -36.28 -30.71 -77.97
CA LEU A 501 -35.21 -30.89 -78.98
C LEU A 501 -33.93 -31.54 -78.47
N LEU A 502 -33.86 -31.88 -77.17
CA LEU A 502 -32.62 -32.37 -76.54
C LEU A 502 -32.71 -33.87 -76.22
N PRO A 503 -31.68 -34.65 -76.57
CA PRO A 503 -31.56 -36.05 -76.20
C PRO A 503 -31.65 -36.27 -74.68
N HIS A 504 -32.27 -37.38 -74.28
CA HIS A 504 -32.59 -37.66 -72.87
C HIS A 504 -31.35 -37.72 -71.97
N VAL A 505 -30.22 -38.17 -72.51
CA VAL A 505 -28.93 -38.28 -71.81
C VAL A 505 -28.40 -36.89 -71.47
N VAL A 506 -28.41 -35.96 -72.42
CA VAL A 506 -27.97 -34.56 -72.21
C VAL A 506 -28.87 -33.86 -71.20
N ARG A 507 -30.20 -34.04 -71.28
CA ARG A 507 -31.13 -33.44 -70.31
C ARG A 507 -30.85 -33.87 -68.88
N ARG A 508 -30.52 -35.14 -68.66
CA ARG A 508 -30.18 -35.67 -67.34
C ARG A 508 -28.82 -35.14 -66.88
N ALA A 509 -27.85 -35.11 -67.78
CA ALA A 509 -26.52 -34.60 -67.51
C ALA A 509 -26.53 -33.13 -67.08
N LEU A 510 -27.28 -32.25 -67.77
CA LEU A 510 -27.38 -30.83 -67.42
C LEU A 510 -27.96 -30.58 -66.02
N ARG A 511 -28.68 -31.53 -65.41
CA ARG A 511 -29.18 -31.42 -64.02
C ARG A 511 -28.18 -31.90 -62.98
N VAL A 512 -27.33 -32.86 -63.33
CA VAL A 512 -26.47 -33.59 -62.38
C VAL A 512 -25.03 -33.09 -62.44
N LEU A 513 -24.58 -32.62 -63.60
CA LEU A 513 -23.21 -32.16 -63.79
C LEU A 513 -22.94 -30.82 -63.10
N PRO A 514 -21.71 -30.61 -62.65
CA PRO A 514 -21.33 -29.42 -61.91
C PRO A 514 -21.28 -28.19 -62.82
N ALA A 515 -22.35 -27.40 -62.83
CA ALA A 515 -22.42 -26.14 -63.57
C ALA A 515 -21.75 -24.97 -62.82
N ILE A 516 -21.10 -24.08 -63.55
CA ILE A 516 -20.51 -22.83 -63.05
C ILE A 516 -21.11 -21.67 -63.85
N CYS A 517 -21.56 -20.61 -63.18
CA CYS A 517 -22.05 -19.41 -63.85
C CYS A 517 -20.91 -18.41 -64.01
N HIS A 518 -20.65 -17.96 -65.23
CA HIS A 518 -19.72 -16.85 -65.46
C HIS A 518 -20.48 -15.52 -65.31
N PRO A 519 -20.10 -14.64 -64.36
CA PRO A 519 -20.73 -13.32 -64.23
C PRO A 519 -20.34 -12.44 -65.43
N THR A 520 -21.33 -11.94 -66.17
CA THR A 520 -21.16 -11.13 -67.39
C THR A 520 -20.50 -9.75 -67.20
N ARG A 521 -20.11 -9.38 -65.97
CA ARG A 521 -19.68 -8.01 -65.63
C ARG A 521 -18.19 -7.79 -65.35
N ASP A 522 -17.40 -8.84 -65.10
CA ASP A 522 -15.98 -8.69 -64.75
C ASP A 522 -15.12 -9.62 -65.61
N LEU A 523 -14.77 -9.15 -66.81
CA LEU A 523 -14.04 -9.90 -67.84
C LEU A 523 -12.51 -9.87 -67.66
N SER A 524 -11.96 -9.36 -66.56
CA SER A 524 -10.51 -9.07 -66.48
C SER A 524 -9.78 -9.47 -65.19
N GLN A 525 -10.47 -9.95 -64.13
CA GLN A 525 -9.80 -10.35 -62.89
C GLN A 525 -9.70 -11.88 -62.73
N SER A 526 -8.47 -12.38 -62.88
CA SER A 526 -8.06 -13.79 -62.64
C SER A 526 -8.36 -14.29 -61.21
N ASP A 527 -8.59 -13.38 -60.26
CA ASP A 527 -8.76 -13.70 -58.83
C ASP A 527 -10.24 -13.78 -58.38
N SER A 528 -11.18 -13.74 -59.33
CA SER A 528 -12.61 -13.82 -59.03
C SER A 528 -13.01 -15.19 -58.48
N LYS A 529 -14.13 -15.24 -57.73
CA LYS A 529 -14.70 -16.49 -57.20
C LYS A 529 -14.94 -17.54 -58.30
N PHE A 530 -15.21 -17.10 -59.53
CA PHE A 530 -15.37 -17.97 -60.70
C PHE A 530 -14.08 -18.74 -61.01
N TRP A 531 -12.95 -18.05 -61.19
CA TRP A 531 -11.66 -18.67 -61.51
C TRP A 531 -11.15 -19.54 -60.36
N LYS A 532 -11.27 -19.11 -59.09
CA LYS A 532 -10.93 -19.96 -57.92
C LYS A 532 -11.75 -21.26 -57.90
N THR A 533 -13.05 -21.20 -58.25
CA THR A 533 -13.93 -22.37 -58.34
C THR A 533 -13.61 -23.27 -59.54
N LEU A 534 -13.29 -22.68 -60.70
CA LEU A 534 -12.88 -23.42 -61.89
C LEU A 534 -11.54 -24.14 -61.65
N ARG A 535 -10.56 -23.47 -61.05
CA ARG A 535 -9.25 -24.05 -60.66
C ARG A 535 -9.41 -25.25 -59.73
N MET A 536 -10.37 -25.20 -58.80
CA MET A 536 -10.69 -26.35 -57.95
C MET A 536 -11.24 -27.56 -58.74
N LYS A 537 -11.93 -27.34 -59.87
CA LYS A 537 -12.51 -28.39 -60.71
C LYS A 537 -11.59 -28.87 -61.83
N MET A 538 -10.57 -28.10 -62.21
CA MET A 538 -9.53 -28.52 -63.15
C MET A 538 -8.75 -29.73 -62.62
N PRO A 539 -8.20 -30.59 -63.51
CA PRO A 539 -7.24 -31.63 -63.13
C PRO A 539 -6.00 -31.00 -62.50
N GLN A 540 -5.20 -31.76 -61.75
CA GLN A 540 -3.93 -31.21 -61.28
C GLN A 540 -3.00 -30.94 -62.47
N THR A 541 -2.34 -29.78 -62.49
CA THR A 541 -1.35 -29.43 -63.53
C THR A 541 -0.22 -30.46 -63.51
N ARG A 542 0.28 -30.80 -64.70
CA ARG A 542 1.58 -31.48 -64.78
C ARG A 542 2.60 -30.44 -64.38
N MET A 543 3.28 -30.61 -63.24
CA MET A 543 4.49 -29.82 -63.01
C MET A 543 5.48 -30.24 -64.10
N CYS A 544 5.77 -29.34 -65.05
CA CYS A 544 6.99 -29.44 -65.83
C CYS A 544 8.14 -29.34 -64.83
N VAL A 545 8.78 -30.47 -64.55
CA VAL A 545 10.16 -30.44 -64.07
C VAL A 545 10.95 -29.87 -65.23
N SER A 546 11.19 -28.56 -65.21
CA SER A 546 12.25 -27.99 -66.03
C SER A 546 13.53 -28.66 -65.57
N SER A 547 14.00 -29.58 -66.41
CA SER A 547 15.39 -30.03 -66.43
C SER A 547 16.26 -28.77 -66.31
N CYS A 548 17.04 -28.70 -65.23
CA CYS A 548 18.23 -27.88 -65.21
C CYS A 548 19.11 -28.44 -66.33
N GLY A 549 19.23 -27.70 -67.43
CA GLY A 549 20.28 -27.94 -68.40
C GLY A 549 21.62 -27.72 -67.71
N GLU A 550 22.37 -28.81 -67.54
CA GLU A 550 23.82 -28.79 -67.64
C GLU A 550 24.16 -28.32 -69.07
N ASP A 551 24.91 -27.22 -69.19
CA ASP A 551 26.22 -27.24 -69.86
C ASP A 551 26.77 -25.81 -70.12
N VAL A 552 28.01 -25.63 -69.63
CA VAL A 552 29.10 -24.72 -70.05
C VAL A 552 28.99 -23.22 -69.76
#